data_AF-A0A2A5Z0H9-F1
#
_entry.id   AF-A0A2A5Z0H9-F1
#
_cell.length_a   1.000
_cell.length_b   1.000
_cell.length_c   1.000
_cell.angle_alpha   90.00
_cell.angle_beta   90.00
_cell.angle_gamma   90.00
#
_symmetry.space_group_name_H-M   'P 1'
#
loop_
_entity.id
_entity.type
_entity.pdbx_description
1 polymer ?
#
loop_
_entity_poly.entity_id
_entity_poly.type
_entity_poly.pdbx_seq_one_letter_code
_entity_poly.pdbx_strand_id
1 'polypeptide(L)'
;MFIGSTESKHTRTVTTKLGNVTVSAQKPSAALVKDNVKRSSQALERAAARIVRGGIAIPPRKNVPLYSVDEDNPKIVIRKLNGQVSRGQLVDGKFQELA
;
A
#
# COMPACT_ATOMS: atom_id res chain seq x y z
N MET A 1 5.69 -37.94 49.75
CA MET A 1 6.04 -36.55 49.39
C MET A 1 5.92 -36.43 47.88
N PHE A 2 4.77 -35.95 47.39
CA PHE A 2 4.57 -35.61 45.99
C PHE A 2 3.55 -34.47 45.93
N ILE A 3 3.96 -33.31 45.43
CA ILE A 3 3.05 -32.29 44.93
C ILE A 3 3.75 -31.62 43.75
N GLY A 4 3.49 -32.15 42.56
CA GLY A 4 3.64 -31.40 41.33
C GLY A 4 2.32 -30.69 41.06
N SER A 5 2.30 -29.36 41.22
CA SER A 5 1.22 -28.51 40.75
C SER A 5 1.77 -27.69 39.59
N THR A 6 1.54 -28.16 38.36
CA THR A 6 1.82 -27.38 37.16
C THR A 6 0.81 -26.25 37.05
N GLU A 7 1.26 -25.01 37.16
CA GLU A 7 0.45 -23.81 36.96
C GLU A 7 -0.15 -23.78 35.55
N SER A 8 -1.48 -23.84 35.47
CA SER A 8 -2.24 -23.61 34.25
C SER A 8 -2.15 -22.14 33.84
N LYS A 9 -1.38 -21.83 32.78
CA LYS A 9 -1.36 -20.50 32.15
C LYS A 9 -2.76 -20.15 31.63
N HIS A 10 -3.46 -19.24 32.31
CA HIS A 10 -4.71 -18.66 31.83
C HIS A 10 -4.51 -18.01 30.45
N THR A 11 -5.00 -18.68 29.40
CA THR A 11 -5.00 -18.16 28.03
C THR A 11 -6.17 -17.18 27.91
N ARG A 12 -5.88 -15.88 27.84
CA ARG A 12 -6.92 -14.85 27.73
C ARG A 12 -7.56 -14.92 26.34
N THR A 13 -8.78 -15.40 26.26
CA THR A 13 -9.60 -15.36 25.05
C THR A 13 -9.97 -13.91 24.73
N VAL A 14 -9.85 -13.53 23.46
CA VAL A 14 -10.22 -12.21 22.95
C VAL A 14 -11.34 -12.40 21.95
N THR A 15 -12.42 -11.65 22.14
CA THR A 15 -13.58 -11.63 21.25
C THR A 15 -13.60 -10.28 20.52
N THR A 16 -13.71 -10.31 19.19
CA THR A 16 -13.82 -9.10 18.37
C THR A 16 -14.92 -9.27 17.31
N LYS A 17 -15.51 -8.16 16.88
CA LYS A 17 -16.54 -8.13 15.84
C LYS A 17 -15.94 -7.68 14.52
N LEU A 18 -16.15 -8.47 13.46
CA LEU A 18 -15.76 -8.19 12.08
C LEU A 18 -17.04 -8.08 11.24
N GLY A 19 -17.50 -6.84 11.02
CA GLY A 19 -18.79 -6.59 10.37
C GLY A 19 -19.94 -7.16 11.21
N ASN A 20 -20.67 -8.14 10.66
CA ASN A 20 -21.77 -8.84 11.36
C ASN A 20 -21.34 -10.12 12.08
N VAL A 21 -20.06 -10.49 12.02
CA VAL A 21 -19.55 -11.74 12.61
C VAL A 21 -18.78 -11.45 13.90
N THR A 22 -19.03 -12.26 14.94
CA THR A 22 -18.26 -12.23 16.18
C THR A 22 -17.26 -13.39 16.17
N VAL A 23 -15.97 -13.07 16.32
CA VAL A 23 -14.88 -14.05 16.38
C VAL A 23 -14.28 -14.04 17.77
N SER A 24 -14.16 -15.23 18.38
CA SER A 24 -13.49 -15.42 19.67
C SER A 24 -12.33 -16.38 19.50
N ALA A 25 -11.13 -15.97 19.93
CA ALA A 25 -9.93 -16.78 19.81
C ALA A 25 -8.97 -16.51 20.96
N GLN A 26 -8.04 -17.45 21.20
CA GLN A 26 -6.97 -17.23 22.18
C GLN A 26 -6.07 -16.07 21.73
N LYS A 27 -5.75 -15.16 22.64
CA LYS A 27 -4.82 -14.07 22.35
C LYS A 27 -3.44 -14.65 22.05
N PRO A 28 -2.83 -14.35 20.89
CA PRO A 28 -1.47 -14.74 20.61
C PRO A 28 -0.50 -14.06 21.59
N SER A 29 0.63 -14.71 21.86
CA SER A 29 1.66 -14.12 22.72
C SER A 29 2.23 -12.84 22.11
N ALA A 30 2.67 -11.91 22.94
CA ALA A 30 3.27 -10.66 22.46
C ALA A 30 4.50 -10.90 21.56
N ALA A 31 5.28 -11.95 21.84
CA ALA A 31 6.41 -12.37 21.02
C ALA A 31 5.97 -12.80 19.62
N LEU A 32 4.93 -13.64 19.51
CA LEU A 32 4.38 -14.08 18.23
C LEU A 32 3.83 -12.91 17.41
N VAL A 33 3.15 -11.96 18.06
CA VAL A 33 2.66 -10.76 17.38
C VAL A 33 3.82 -9.96 16.79
N LYS A 34 4.87 -9.71 17.58
CA LYS A 34 6.05 -8.95 17.15
C LYS A 34 6.77 -9.63 15.97
N ASP A 35 6.94 -10.95 16.03
CA ASP A 35 7.56 -11.72 14.95
C ASP A 35 6.73 -11.68 13.67
N ASN A 36 5.40 -11.82 13.78
CA ASN A 36 4.51 -11.74 12.62
C ASN A 36 4.52 -10.35 11.99
N VAL A 37 4.48 -9.29 12.79
CA VAL A 37 4.59 -7.91 12.28
C VAL A 37 5.91 -7.73 11.53
N LYS A 38 7.04 -8.14 12.11
CA LYS A 38 8.35 -8.06 11.46
C LYS A 38 8.38 -8.78 10.11
N ARG A 39 7.90 -10.02 10.05
CA ARG A 39 7.87 -10.83 8.81
C ARG A 39 6.97 -10.20 7.74
N SER A 40 5.79 -9.73 8.14
CA SER A 40 4.84 -9.08 7.23
C SER A 40 5.40 -7.77 6.68
N SER A 41 6.05 -6.94 7.51
CA SER A 41 6.72 -5.71 7.08
C SER A 41 7.82 -5.99 6.06
N GLN A 42 8.69 -6.97 6.32
CA GLN A 42 9.74 -7.36 5.37
C GLN A 42 9.18 -7.89 4.04
N ALA A 43 8.09 -8.65 4.08
CA ALA A 43 7.42 -9.12 2.87
C ALA A 43 6.83 -7.95 2.07
N LEU A 44 6.20 -7.00 2.76
CA LEU A 44 5.64 -5.81 2.16
C LEU A 44 6.74 -4.92 1.53
N GLU A 45 7.87 -4.70 2.21
CA GLU A 45 9.00 -3.95 1.66
C GLU A 45 9.50 -4.56 0.35
N ARG A 46 9.65 -5.89 0.30
CA ARG A 46 10.04 -6.60 -0.94
C ARG A 46 9.02 -6.45 -2.06
N ALA A 47 7.74 -6.52 -1.74
CA ALA A 47 6.66 -6.35 -2.70
C ALA A 47 6.59 -4.89 -3.20
N ALA A 48 6.63 -3.92 -2.29
CA ALA A 48 6.62 -2.50 -2.58
C ALA A 48 7.77 -2.12 -3.50
N ALA A 49 9.00 -2.60 -3.23
CA ALA A 49 10.14 -2.35 -4.11
C ALA A 49 9.91 -2.85 -5.55
N ARG A 50 9.20 -3.97 -5.73
CA ARG A 50 8.86 -4.53 -7.05
C ARG A 50 7.68 -3.82 -7.72
N ILE A 51 6.71 -3.36 -6.95
CA ILE A 51 5.54 -2.62 -7.45
C ILE A 51 5.95 -1.20 -7.85
N VAL A 52 6.72 -0.52 -6.99
CA VAL A 52 7.21 0.85 -7.24
C VAL A 52 8.23 0.87 -8.39
N ARG A 53 9.15 -0.10 -8.47
CA ARG A 53 10.08 -0.20 -9.63
C ARG A 53 9.41 -0.76 -10.88
N GLY A 54 8.43 -1.64 -10.71
CA GLY A 54 7.63 -2.22 -11.78
C GLY A 54 6.61 -1.24 -12.31
N GLY A 55 7.03 -0.03 -12.66
CA GLY A 55 6.22 0.85 -13.50
C GLY A 55 5.99 0.17 -14.84
N ILE A 56 4.79 0.34 -15.41
CA ILE A 56 4.56 -0.01 -16.82
C ILE A 56 5.35 1.02 -17.63
N ALA A 57 6.44 0.59 -18.27
CA ALA A 57 7.11 1.41 -19.27
C ALA A 57 6.13 1.59 -20.43
N ILE A 58 5.56 2.79 -20.56
CA ILE A 58 4.74 3.15 -21.72
C ILE A 58 5.71 3.72 -22.76
N PRO A 59 6.08 2.96 -23.81
CA PRO A 59 6.99 3.47 -24.81
C PRO A 59 6.34 4.68 -25.49
N PRO A 60 7.07 5.80 -25.66
CA PRO A 60 6.55 6.97 -26.36
C PRO A 60 6.22 6.57 -27.81
N ARG A 61 4.96 6.78 -28.20
CA ARG A 61 4.50 6.59 -29.58
C ARG A 61 4.47 7.93 -30.28
N LYS A 62 4.85 7.95 -31.57
CA LYS A 62 4.78 9.16 -32.41
C LYS A 62 3.36 9.71 -32.40
N ASN A 63 3.22 11.01 -32.16
CA ASN A 63 1.95 11.74 -32.11
C ASN A 63 0.94 11.28 -31.03
N VAL A 64 1.39 10.51 -30.03
CA VAL A 64 0.55 10.13 -28.90
C VAL A 64 1.04 10.86 -27.65
N PRO A 65 0.21 11.70 -27.02
CA PRO A 65 0.61 12.40 -25.80
C PRO A 65 0.64 11.42 -24.62
N LEU A 66 1.70 11.51 -23.82
CA LEU A 66 1.77 10.90 -22.50
C LEU A 66 1.43 11.97 -21.45
N TYR A 67 0.51 11.63 -20.55
CA TYR A 67 0.13 12.50 -19.45
C TYR A 67 0.63 11.92 -18.13
N SER A 68 1.19 12.79 -17.29
CA SER A 68 1.51 12.50 -15.91
C SER A 68 1.01 13.64 -15.03
N VAL A 69 0.82 13.36 -13.75
CA VAL A 69 0.51 14.40 -12.76
C VAL A 69 1.83 14.94 -12.20
N ASP A 70 1.89 16.24 -11.94
CA ASP A 70 3.04 16.86 -11.26
C ASP A 70 3.16 16.35 -9.82
N GLU A 71 4.37 16.01 -9.39
CA GLU A 71 4.61 15.38 -8.08
C GLU A 71 4.39 16.37 -6.92
N ASP A 72 4.67 17.65 -7.13
CA ASP A 72 4.57 18.70 -6.12
C ASP A 72 3.16 19.31 -6.08
N ASN A 73 2.48 19.38 -7.23
CA ASN A 73 1.13 19.92 -7.33
C ASN A 73 0.20 19.02 -8.18
N PRO A 74 -0.62 18.16 -7.54
CA PRO A 74 -1.50 17.24 -8.24
C PRO A 74 -2.57 17.89 -9.14
N LYS A 75 -2.77 19.21 -9.06
CA LYS A 75 -3.66 19.94 -9.96
C LYS A 75 -3.04 20.23 -11.33
N ILE A 76 -1.71 20.11 -11.45
CA ILE A 76 -0.98 20.31 -12.70
C ILE A 76 -0.79 18.96 -13.39
N VAL A 77 -1.16 18.93 -14.66
CA VAL A 77 -0.94 17.80 -15.57
C VAL A 77 0.23 18.16 -16.49
N ILE A 78 1.17 17.25 -16.62
CA ILE A 78 2.32 17.35 -17.54
C ILE A 78 1.99 16.52 -18.78
N ARG A 79 2.00 17.15 -19.94
CA ARG A 79 1.86 16.49 -21.25
C ARG A 79 3.22 16.40 -21.94
N LYS A 80 3.65 15.19 -22.27
CA LYS A 80 4.80 14.91 -23.14
C LYS A 80 4.30 14.45 -24.51
N LEU A 81 4.58 15.21 -25.56
CA LEU A 81 4.18 14.90 -26.93
C LEU A 81 5.35 15.17 -27.86
N ASN A 82 5.83 14.13 -28.58
CA ASN A 82 6.93 14.26 -29.54
C ASN A 82 8.19 14.95 -28.95
N GLY A 83 8.50 14.70 -27.67
CA GLY A 83 9.63 15.32 -26.97
C GLY A 83 9.35 16.70 -26.39
N GLN A 84 8.24 17.35 -26.74
CA GLN A 84 7.82 18.60 -26.10
C GLN A 84 7.09 18.32 -24.79
N VAL A 85 7.44 19.07 -23.75
CA VAL A 85 6.82 19.00 -22.43
C VAL A 85 6.02 20.28 -22.20
N SER A 86 4.75 20.14 -21.86
CA SER A 86 3.82 21.24 -21.57
C SER A 86 3.15 20.99 -20.22
N ARG A 87 2.88 22.04 -19.46
CA ARG A 87 2.16 21.98 -18.18
C ARG A 87 0.76 22.54 -18.38
N GLY A 88 -0.23 21.95 -17.74
CA GLY A 88 -1.61 22.29 -17.99
C GLY A 88 -2.56 21.74 -16.93
N GLN A 89 -3.84 21.82 -17.24
CA GLN A 89 -4.91 21.21 -16.46
C GLN A 89 -5.82 20.39 -17.37
N LEU A 90 -6.52 19.41 -16.81
CA LEU A 90 -7.63 18.75 -17.48
C LEU A 90 -8.91 19.49 -17.13
N VAL A 91 -9.48 20.19 -18.10
CA VAL A 91 -10.75 20.91 -17.99
C VAL A 91 -11.73 20.26 -18.96
N ASP A 92 -12.84 19.75 -18.44
CA ASP A 92 -13.86 19.00 -19.21
C ASP A 92 -13.28 17.85 -20.05
N GLY A 93 -12.30 17.13 -19.47
CA GLY A 93 -11.61 16.02 -20.12
C GLY A 93 -10.63 16.42 -21.23
N LYS A 94 -10.40 17.72 -21.44
CA LYS A 94 -9.43 18.24 -22.42
C LYS A 94 -8.24 18.86 -21.71
N PHE A 95 -7.05 18.63 -22.26
CA PHE A 95 -5.84 19.28 -21.77
C PHE A 95 -5.80 20.75 -22.22
N GLN A 96 -5.74 21.65 -21.25
CA GLN A 96 -5.52 23.08 -21.45
C GLN A 96 -4.15 23.45 -20.90
N GLU A 97 -3.30 24.02 -21.75
CA GLU A 97 -1.96 24.43 -21.37
C GLU A 97 -2.03 25.67 -20.46
N LEU A 98 -1.26 25.65 -19.37
CA LEU A 98 -1.07 26.81 -18.52
C LEU A 98 -0.03 27.70 -19.21
N ALA A 99 -0.41 28.97 -19.42
CA ALA A 99 0.48 30.00 -19.97
C ALA A 99 1.64 30.32 -19.01
#